data_AF-A0A1I0TST5-F1
#
_entry.id   AF-A0A1I0TST5-F1
#
_cell.length_a   1.000
_cell.length_b   1.000
_cell.length_c   1.000
_cell.angle_alpha   90.00
_cell.angle_beta   90.00
_cell.angle_gamma   90.00
#
_symmetry.space_group_name_H-M   'P 1'
#
loop_
_entity.id
_entity.type
_entity.pdbx_description
1 polymer ?
#
loop_
_entity_poly.entity_id
_entity_poly.type
_entity_poly.pdbx_seq_one_letter_code
_entity_poly.pdbx_strand_id
1 'polypeptide(L)' 'MKFHLHEVMTPSEAAERWGLKRNTLVAALNRGWFDKQIKKGLIRKYVKENGKTEWYITEQAMFEKYGHPKGEEK' A
#
# COMPACT_ATOMS: atom_id res chain seq x y z
N MET A 1 -14.16 -5.99 9.60
CA MET A 1 -13.37 -4.74 9.50
C MET A 1 -14.03 -3.88 8.43
N LYS A 2 -14.51 -2.68 8.76
CA LYS A 2 -15.03 -1.73 7.77
C LYS A 2 -13.88 -0.79 7.42
N PHE A 3 -13.46 -0.76 6.17
CA PHE A 3 -12.50 0.22 5.67
C PHE A 3 -13.30 1.38 5.07
N HIS A 4 -12.98 2.60 5.47
CA HIS A 4 -13.48 3.75 4.75
C HIS A 4 -12.64 3.96 3.49
N LEU A 5 -13.29 4.35 2.38
CA LEU A 5 -12.62 4.50 1.08
C LEU A 5 -11.43 5.48 1.13
N HIS A 6 -11.48 6.49 2.01
CA HIS A 6 -10.38 7.44 2.20
C HIS A 6 -9.13 6.82 2.84
N GLU A 7 -9.22 5.61 3.40
CA GLU A 7 -8.11 4.90 4.02
C GLU A 7 -7.40 3.94 3.04
N VAL A 8 -7.91 3.82 1.81
CA VAL A 8 -7.36 2.95 0.76
C VAL A 8 -6.73 3.80 -0.33
N MET A 9 -5.51 3.45 -0.71
CA MET A 9 -4.66 4.19 -1.64
C MET A 9 -4.10 3.27 -2.71
N THR A 10 -3.80 3.84 -3.86
CA THR A 10 -2.94 3.25 -4.89
C THR A 10 -1.47 3.29 -4.44
N PRO A 11 -0.56 2.53 -5.09
CA PRO A 11 0.87 2.63 -4.80
C PRO A 11 1.45 4.03 -5.04
N SER A 12 0.86 4.82 -5.93
CA SER A 12 1.31 6.20 -6.18
C SER A 12 1.00 7.08 -4.97
N GLU A 13 -0.25 7.09 -4.52
CA GLU A 13 -0.71 7.88 -3.38
C GLU A 13 0.00 7.47 -2.08
N ALA A 14 0.14 6.17 -1.84
CA ALA A 14 0.87 5.66 -0.68
C ALA A 14 2.36 6.05 -0.71
N ALA A 15 2.99 5.99 -1.89
CA ALA A 15 4.39 6.40 -2.02
C ALA A 15 4.57 7.91 -1.79
N GLU A 16 3.67 8.73 -2.34
CA GLU A 16 3.68 10.18 -2.12
C GLU A 16 3.53 10.53 -0.63
N ARG A 17 2.53 9.95 0.03
CA ARG A 17 2.22 10.22 1.44
C ARG A 17 3.32 9.78 2.41
N TRP A 18 4.06 8.71 2.10
CA TRP A 18 5.23 8.26 2.87
C TRP A 18 6.57 8.82 2.38
N GLY A 19 6.58 9.69 1.36
CA GLY A 19 7.82 10.23 0.81
C GLY A 19 8.74 9.18 0.15
N LEU A 20 8.16 8.10 -0.38
CA LEU A 20 8.85 7.02 -1.07
C LEU A 20 8.82 7.23 -2.59
N LYS A 21 9.76 6.63 -3.31
CA LYS A 21 9.65 6.50 -4.77
C LYS A 21 8.61 5.44 -5.11
N ARG A 22 7.67 5.74 -6.01
CA ARG A 22 6.64 4.78 -6.48
C ARG A 22 7.22 3.42 -6.89
N ASN A 23 8.31 3.43 -7.67
CA ASN A 23 8.95 2.19 -8.13
C ASN A 23 9.51 1.36 -6.97
N THR A 24 9.97 1.98 -5.89
CA THR A 24 10.42 1.29 -4.68
C THR A 24 9.26 0.57 -4.00
N LEU A 25 8.10 1.23 -3.85
CA LEU A 25 6.94 0.62 -3.23
C LEU A 25 6.39 -0.56 -4.07
N VAL A 26 6.31 -0.39 -5.40
CA VAL A 26 5.88 -1.45 -6.31
C VAL A 26 6.85 -2.64 -6.30
N ALA A 27 8.16 -2.38 -6.27
CA ALA A 27 9.16 -3.45 -6.14
C ALA A 27 9.00 -4.22 -4.82
N ALA A 28 8.75 -3.52 -3.70
CA ALA A 28 8.50 -4.14 -2.41
C ALA A 28 7.23 -5.03 -2.42
N LEU A 29 6.15 -4.56 -3.05
CA LEU A 29 4.92 -5.34 -3.24
C LEU A 29 5.18 -6.63 -4.04
N ASN A 30 5.90 -6.52 -5.15
CA ASN A 30 6.21 -7.68 -6.00
C ASN A 30 7.20 -8.67 -5.35
N ARG A 31 8.04 -8.20 -4.43
CA ARG A 31 9.02 -9.04 -3.70
C ARG A 31 8.47 -9.68 -2.43
N GLY A 32 7.16 -9.56 -2.16
CA GLY A 32 6.53 -10.18 -0.99
C GLY A 32 6.83 -9.48 0.34
N TRP A 33 7.31 -8.22 0.32
CA TRP A 33 7.61 -7.49 1.56
C TRP A 33 6.36 -7.18 2.38
N PHE A 34 5.19 -7.31 1.76
CA PHE A 34 3.87 -7.04 2.31
C PHE A 34 3.04 -8.32 2.54
N ASP A 35 3.65 -9.51 2.49
CA ASP A 35 2.91 -10.77 2.65
C ASP A 35 2.09 -10.83 3.94
N LYS A 36 2.61 -10.25 5.03
CA LYS A 36 1.89 -10.14 6.31
C LYS A 36 0.63 -9.26 6.17
N GLN A 37 0.76 -8.11 5.53
CA GLN A 37 -0.34 -7.17 5.29
C GLN A 37 -1.39 -7.75 4.32
N ILE A 38 -0.94 -8.48 3.30
CA ILE A 38 -1.82 -9.21 2.37
C ILE A 38 -2.62 -10.28 3.12
N LYS A 39 -1.98 -11.09 3.97
CA LYS A 39 -2.66 -12.11 4.80
C LYS A 39 -3.68 -11.51 5.77
N LYS A 40 -3.42 -10.29 6.26
CA LYS A 40 -4.34 -9.54 7.12
C LYS A 40 -5.49 -8.86 6.36
N GLY A 41 -5.49 -8.88 5.03
CA GLY A 41 -6.47 -8.18 4.22
C GLY A 41 -6.26 -6.65 4.15
N LEU A 42 -5.08 -6.17 4.53
CA LEU A 42 -4.72 -4.74 4.51
C LEU A 42 -4.21 -4.28 3.13
N ILE A 43 -3.81 -5.23 2.27
CA ILE A 43 -3.41 -5.00 0.89
C ILE A 43 -4.11 -6.01 0.00
N ARG A 44 -4.64 -5.55 -1.14
CA ARG A 44 -5.27 -6.39 -2.15
C ARG A 44 -4.68 -6.16 -3.53
N LYS A 45 -4.35 -7.26 -4.21
CA LYS A 45 -3.97 -7.27 -5.62
C LYS A 45 -5.21 -7.55 -6.47
N TYR A 46 -5.42 -6.75 -7.52
CA TYR A 46 -6.44 -6.97 -8.53
C TYR A 46 -5.77 -7.07 -9.90
N VAL A 47 -6.08 -8.12 -10.65
CA VAL A 47 -5.58 -8.30 -12.02
C VAL A 47 -6.75 -8.00 -12.95
N LYS A 48 -6.63 -6.96 -13.76
CA LYS A 48 -7.61 -6.59 -14.78
C LYS A 48 -7.60 -7.60 -15.92
N GLU A 49 -8.69 -7.62 -16.68
CA GLU A 49 -8.84 -8.46 -17.89
C GLU A 49 -7.73 -8.22 -18.92
N ASN A 50 -7.20 -6.99 -18.99
CA ASN A 50 -6.07 -6.63 -19.86
C ASN A 50 -4.69 -7.02 -19.30
N GLY A 51 -4.63 -7.81 -18.23
CA GLY A 51 -3.40 -8.25 -17.57
C GLY A 51 -2.72 -7.20 -16.68
N LYS A 52 -3.22 -5.95 -16.64
CA LYS A 52 -2.66 -4.92 -15.74
C LYS A 52 -2.98 -5.25 -14.29
N THR A 53 -1.97 -5.18 -13.44
CA THR A 53 -2.11 -5.34 -12.00
C THR A 53 -2.35 -3.99 -11.34
N GLU A 54 -3.39 -3.92 -10.51
CA GLU A 54 -3.62 -2.84 -9.55
C GLU A 54 -3.46 -3.34 -8.13
N TRP A 55 -2.94 -2.47 -7.28
CA TRP A 55 -2.77 -2.72 -5.86
C TRP A 55 -3.59 -1.71 -5.09
N TYR A 56 -4.29 -2.18 -4.08
CA TYR A 56 -5.01 -1.36 -3.12
C TYR A 56 -4.35 -1.54 -1.78
N ILE A 57 -3.92 -0.43 -1.18
CA ILE A 57 -3.09 -0.40 0.01
C ILE A 57 -3.80 0.44 1.05
N THR A 58 -4.05 -0.13 2.23
CA THR A 58 -4.60 0.65 3.34
C THR A 58 -3.51 1.50 3.99
N GLU A 59 -3.90 2.65 4.55
CA GLU A 59 -3.05 3.47 5.41
C GLU A 59 -2.44 2.65 6.55
N GLN A 60 -3.22 1.78 7.17
CA GLN A 60 -2.74 0.85 8.20
C GLN A 60 -1.61 -0.08 7.69
N ALA A 61 -1.69 -0.57 6.44
CA ALA A 61 -0.61 -1.40 5.88
C ALA A 61 0.71 -0.64 5.79
N MET A 62 0.65 0.63 5.39
CA MET A 62 1.81 1.50 5.29
C MET A 62 2.35 1.85 6.67
N PHE A 63 1.45 2.16 7.62
CA PHE A 63 1.81 2.40 9.01
C PHE A 63 2.53 1.21 9.66
N GLU A 64 1.98 0.00 9.51
CA GLU A 64 2.61 -1.22 10.04
C GLU A 64 3.99 -1.51 9.44
N LYS A 65 4.27 -1.02 8.21
CA LYS A 65 5.50 -1.33 7.48
C LYS A 65 6.57 -0.23 7.62
N TYR A 66 6.15 1.03 7.57
CA TYR A 66 7.04 2.19 7.46
C TYR A 66 6.82 3.23 8.57
N GLY A 67 5.85 3.04 9.46
CA GLY A 67 5.52 4.00 10.52
C GLY A 67 4.68 5.18 10.01
N HIS A 68 4.80 6.33 10.66
CA HIS A 68 4.00 7.52 10.32
C HIS A 68 4.31 8.06 8.91
N PRO A 69 3.30 8.63 8.22
CA PRO A 69 3.53 9.30 6.95
C PRO A 69 4.45 10.51 7.11
N LYS A 70 4.98 10.98 5.98
CA LYS A 70 5.92 12.11 5.97
C LYS A 70 5.20 13.38 6.46
N GLY A 71 5.76 14.04 7.47
CA GLY A 71 5.20 15.27 8.04
C GLY A 71 4.28 15.05 9.25
N GLU A 72 4.06 13.80 9.65
CA GLU A 72 3.39 13.44 10.92
C GLU A 72 4.40 12.78 11.88
N GLU A 73 5.57 13.40 12.06
CA GLU A 73 6.50 13.01 13.12
C GLU A 73 5.86 13.39 14.47
N LYS A 74 5.70 12.40 15.36
CA LYS A 74 5.21 12.59 16.73
C LYS A 74 6.22 13.35 17.58
#